data_AF-A0A386PNA0-F1
#
_entry.id   AF-A0A386PNA0-F1
#
_cell.length_a   1.000
_cell.length_b   1.000
_cell.length_c   1.000
_cell.angle_alpha   90.00
_cell.angle_beta   90.00
_cell.angle_gamma   90.00
#
_symmetry.space_group_name_H-M   'P 1'
#
loop_
_entity.id
_entity.type
_entity.pdbx_description
1 polymer ?
#
loop_
_entity_poly.entity_id
_entity_poly.type
_entity_poly.pdbx_seq_one_letter_code
_entity_poly.pdbx_strand_id
1 'polypeptide(L)'
;MDIKVDNEFNIIFDDDLKIVDGQEEQKQRLFLYLKTPVGSIYNKIYGFDYSFFLKLLKVQRTQDITTFFANTLKDLEIDILNIKAKQIGKKIILQFFLSGDTLNMEYNL
;
A
#
# COMPACT_ATOMS: atom_id res chain seq x y z
N MET A 1 -4.09 -12.36 11.82
CA MET A 1 -2.68 -12.54 12.23
C MET A 1 -1.91 -12.99 10.99
N ASP A 2 -0.68 -12.52 10.83
CA ASP A 2 0.18 -12.84 9.68
C ASP A 2 1.65 -12.93 10.08
N ILE A 3 2.48 -13.59 9.28
CA ILE A 3 3.93 -13.67 9.51
C ILE A 3 4.55 -12.30 9.24
N LYS A 4 5.34 -11.78 10.19
CA LYS A 4 5.99 -10.50 9.99
C LYS A 4 7.06 -10.59 8.91
N VAL A 5 7.01 -9.66 7.96
CA VAL A 5 8.05 -9.49 6.94
C VAL A 5 8.68 -8.11 7.02
N ASP A 6 9.94 -8.01 6.58
CA ASP A 6 10.63 -6.73 6.43
C ASP A 6 10.37 -6.08 5.04
N ASN A 7 11.04 -4.97 4.77
CA ASN A 7 10.89 -4.22 3.52
C ASN A 7 11.42 -4.96 2.28
N GLU A 8 12.22 -6.00 2.49
CA GLU A 8 12.85 -6.85 1.48
C GLU A 8 12.11 -8.19 1.34
N PHE A 9 10.96 -8.34 2.01
CA PHE A 9 10.16 -9.57 2.07
C PHE A 9 10.84 -10.74 2.79
N ASN A 10 11.83 -10.47 3.64
CA ASN A 10 12.37 -11.49 4.53
C ASN A 10 11.45 -11.70 5.72
N ILE A 11 11.30 -12.96 6.15
CA ILE A 11 10.59 -13.30 7.39
C ILE A 11 11.43 -12.85 8.59
N ILE A 12 10.79 -12.18 9.55
CA ILE A 12 11.47 -11.67 10.75
C ILE A 12 11.38 -12.70 11.90
N PHE A 13 12.53 -12.95 12.53
CA PHE A 13 12.66 -13.74 13.75
C PHE A 13 13.22 -12.87 14.89
N ASP A 14 12.76 -13.10 16.11
CA ASP A 14 13.19 -12.41 17.34
C ASP A 14 13.17 -13.44 18.48
N ASP A 15 14.20 -14.30 18.51
CA ASP A 15 14.26 -15.62 19.15
C ASP A 15 13.23 -16.65 18.65
N ASP A 16 12.02 -16.23 18.25
CA ASP A 16 10.96 -17.02 17.62
C ASP A 16 10.43 -16.34 16.34
N LEU A 17 9.55 -17.05 15.59
CA LEU A 17 8.83 -16.49 14.44
C LEU A 17 7.96 -15.31 14.87
N LYS A 18 8.20 -14.14 14.27
CA LYS A 18 7.44 -12.93 14.60
C LYS A 18 6.13 -12.89 13.82
N ILE A 19 5.05 -12.62 14.52
CA ILE A 19 3.69 -12.51 13.97
C ILE A 19 3.22 -11.06 14.14
N VAL A 20 2.43 -10.57 13.20
CA VAL A 20 1.70 -9.30 13.30
C VAL A 20 0.20 -9.57 13.40
N ASP A 21 -0.50 -8.74 14.15
CA ASP A 21 -1.95 -8.77 14.30
C ASP A 21 -2.52 -7.36 14.35
N GLY A 22 -3.86 -7.26 14.33
CA GLY A 22 -4.56 -5.99 14.45
C GLY A 22 -4.12 -4.94 13.41
N GLN A 23 -3.64 -3.79 13.89
CA GLN A 23 -3.24 -2.66 13.03
C GLN A 23 -1.95 -2.94 12.25
N GLU A 24 -0.99 -3.64 12.84
CA GLU A 24 0.28 -3.97 12.18
C GLU A 24 0.05 -4.94 11.01
N GLU A 25 -0.88 -5.89 11.18
CA GLU A 25 -1.30 -6.78 10.09
C GLU A 25 -1.92 -6.01 8.93
N GLN A 26 -2.83 -5.06 9.22
CA GLN A 26 -3.44 -4.23 8.18
C GLN A 26 -2.40 -3.39 7.44
N LYS A 27 -1.45 -2.80 8.17
CA LYS A 27 -0.34 -2.03 7.59
C LYS A 27 0.57 -2.90 6.73
N GLN A 28 0.88 -4.12 7.18
CA GLN A 28 1.67 -5.08 6.39
C GLN A 28 0.91 -5.49 5.11
N ARG A 29 -0.38 -5.80 5.20
CA ARG A 29 -1.21 -6.16 4.05
C ARG A 29 -1.25 -5.05 3.00
N LEU A 30 -1.38 -3.79 3.45
CA LEU A 30 -1.30 -2.62 2.59
C LEU A 30 0.07 -2.51 1.90
N PHE A 31 1.14 -2.67 2.68
CA PHE A 31 2.51 -2.61 2.17
C PHE A 31 2.75 -3.67 1.09
N LEU A 32 2.35 -4.92 1.33
CA LEU A 32 2.45 -6.03 0.39
C LEU A 32 1.69 -5.73 -0.91
N TYR A 33 0.45 -5.24 -0.79
CA TYR A 33 -0.37 -4.87 -1.95
C TYR A 33 0.33 -3.80 -2.81
N LEU A 34 0.82 -2.73 -2.17
CA LEU A 34 1.44 -1.59 -2.83
C LEU A 34 2.81 -1.90 -3.45
N LYS A 35 3.49 -2.95 -2.97
CA LYS A 35 4.77 -3.45 -3.51
C LYS A 35 4.59 -4.52 -4.58
N THR A 36 3.44 -5.18 -4.65
CA THR A 36 3.17 -6.26 -5.60
C THR A 36 2.58 -5.67 -6.89
N PRO A 37 3.27 -5.75 -8.05
CA PRO A 37 2.67 -5.32 -9.31
C PRO A 37 1.47 -6.20 -9.68
N VAL A 38 0.38 -5.60 -10.17
CA VAL A 38 -0.76 -6.38 -10.66
C VAL A 38 -0.34 -7.41 -11.71
N GLY A 39 -0.86 -8.64 -11.61
CA GLY A 39 -0.54 -9.74 -12.53
C GLY A 39 0.78 -10.49 -12.27
N SER A 40 1.59 -10.04 -11.31
CA SER A 40 2.88 -10.67 -10.98
C SER A 40 2.76 -12.01 -10.24
N ILE A 41 1.67 -12.19 -9.48
CA ILE A 41 1.42 -13.42 -8.71
C ILE A 41 0.36 -14.31 -9.39
N TYR A 42 0.02 -15.44 -8.76
CA TYR A 42 -1.00 -16.37 -9.26
C TYR A 42 -2.38 -15.69 -9.34
N ASN A 43 -2.78 -14.97 -8.30
CA ASN A 43 -3.96 -14.13 -8.34
C ASN A 43 -3.71 -12.90 -9.22
N LYS A 44 -4.17 -12.95 -10.48
CA LYS A 44 -3.89 -11.91 -11.48
C LYS A 44 -4.53 -10.56 -11.21
N ILE A 45 -5.56 -10.49 -10.36
CA ILE A 45 -6.23 -9.24 -10.01
C ILE A 45 -5.66 -8.59 -8.75
N TYR A 46 -4.79 -9.28 -8.01
CA TYR A 46 -4.14 -8.72 -6.82
C TYR A 46 -2.88 -7.94 -7.20
N GLY A 47 -2.65 -6.85 -6.46
CA GLY A 47 -1.48 -5.99 -6.60
C GLY A 47 -1.83 -4.60 -7.12
N PHE A 48 -0.85 -3.71 -6.99
CA PHE A 48 -0.94 -2.31 -7.36
C PHE A 48 -0.70 -2.10 -8.86
N ASP A 49 -1.69 -1.51 -9.54
CA ASP A 49 -1.55 -1.07 -10.93
C ASP A 49 -0.86 0.31 -10.97
N TYR A 50 0.47 0.28 -10.89
CA TYR A 50 1.29 1.48 -10.96
C TYR A 50 1.10 2.26 -12.27
N SER A 51 0.89 1.56 -13.39
CA SER A 51 0.73 2.19 -14.70
C SER A 51 -0.57 3.00 -14.79
N PHE A 52 -1.67 2.45 -14.27
CA PHE A 52 -2.94 3.16 -14.17
C PHE A 52 -2.83 4.33 -13.19
N PHE A 53 -2.23 4.12 -12.02
CA PHE A 53 -2.02 5.17 -11.03
C PHE A 53 -1.20 6.35 -11.59
N LEU A 54 -0.13 6.08 -12.36
CA LEU A 54 0.63 7.13 -13.05
C LEU A 54 -0.22 7.94 -14.03
N LYS A 55 -1.17 7.30 -14.73
CA LYS A 55 -2.11 8.01 -15.62
C LYS A 55 -3.01 8.92 -14.79
N LEU A 56 -3.55 8.46 -13.66
CA LEU A 56 -4.38 9.29 -12.78
C LEU A 56 -3.63 10.53 -12.28
N LEU A 57 -2.37 10.36 -11.86
CA LEU A 57 -1.53 11.47 -11.40
C LEU A 57 -1.31 12.53 -12.47
N LYS A 58 -1.11 12.12 -13.74
CA LYS A 58 -0.93 13.06 -14.86
C LYS A 58 -2.17 13.92 -15.10
N VAL A 59 -3.36 13.38 -14.82
CA VAL A 59 -4.63 14.13 -14.94
C VAL A 59 -4.85 15.06 -13.74
N GLN A 60 -4.01 14.99 -12.70
CA GLN A 60 -4.02 15.83 -11.48
C GLN A 60 -5.37 15.88 -10.75
N ARG A 61 -6.21 14.86 -10.91
CA ARG A 61 -7.50 14.77 -10.22
C ARG A 61 -7.33 14.06 -8.89
N THR A 62 -7.00 14.82 -7.85
CA THR A 62 -6.79 14.31 -6.49
C THR A 62 -7.97 13.46 -6.00
N GLN A 63 -9.20 13.81 -6.38
CA GLN A 63 -10.40 13.08 -5.99
C GLN A 63 -10.50 11.70 -6.66
N ASP A 64 -10.00 11.56 -7.89
CA ASP A 64 -9.95 10.28 -8.60
C ASP A 64 -8.90 9.35 -7.96
N ILE A 65 -7.79 9.91 -7.46
CA ILE A 65 -6.77 9.16 -6.72
C ILE A 65 -7.33 8.65 -5.39
N THR A 66 -8.03 9.49 -4.64
CA THR A 66 -8.69 9.08 -3.38
C THR A 66 -9.73 7.99 -3.64
N THR A 67 -10.54 8.15 -4.69
CA THR A 67 -11.56 7.16 -5.08
C THR A 67 -10.94 5.83 -5.51
N PHE A 68 -9.85 5.89 -6.29
CA PHE A 68 -9.10 4.71 -6.72
C PHE A 68 -8.66 3.88 -5.50
N PHE A 69 -7.98 4.51 -4.54
CA PHE A 69 -7.55 3.79 -3.35
C PHE A 69 -8.72 3.38 -2.45
N ALA A 70 -9.76 4.20 -2.27
CA ALA A 70 -10.92 3.84 -1.44
C ALA A 70 -11.60 2.55 -1.91
N ASN A 71 -11.76 2.37 -3.22
CA ASN A 71 -12.32 1.14 -3.79
C ASN A 71 -11.38 -0.05 -3.57
N THR A 72 -10.10 0.10 -3.88
CA THR A 72 -9.09 -0.97 -3.73
C THR A 72 -8.92 -1.43 -2.29
N LEU A 73 -8.92 -0.50 -1.34
CA LEU A 73 -8.67 -0.79 0.08
C LEU A 73 -9.85 -1.47 0.74
N LYS A 74 -11.07 -1.20 0.24
CA LYS A 74 -12.27 -1.90 0.69
C LYS A 74 -12.18 -3.40 0.43
N ASP A 75 -11.65 -3.80 -0.72
CA ASP A 75 -11.46 -5.21 -1.08
C ASP A 75 -10.36 -5.88 -0.23
N LEU A 76 -9.43 -5.10 0.32
CA LEU A 76 -8.35 -5.59 1.20
C LEU A 76 -8.76 -5.66 2.67
N GLU A 77 -9.96 -5.18 3.02
CA GLU A 77 -10.46 -5.07 4.39
C GLU A 77 -9.53 -4.26 5.31
N ILE A 78 -8.96 -3.17 4.78
CA ILE A 78 -8.05 -2.28 5.52
C ILE A 78 -8.82 -1.03 5.94
N ASP A 79 -8.79 -0.72 7.23
CA ASP A 79 -9.40 0.49 7.78
C ASP A 79 -8.46 1.70 7.60
N ILE A 80 -8.71 2.50 6.56
CA ILE A 80 -7.94 3.71 6.25
C ILE A 80 -8.78 4.94 6.56
N LEU A 81 -8.24 5.80 7.42
CA LEU A 81 -8.86 7.07 7.82
C LEU A 81 -8.73 8.13 6.73
N ASN A 82 -7.58 8.18 6.06
CA ASN A 82 -7.30 9.16 5.02
C ASN A 82 -6.14 8.73 4.10
N ILE A 83 -6.08 9.34 2.91
CA ILE A 83 -5.03 9.10 1.92
C ILE A 83 -4.59 10.45 1.35
N LYS A 84 -3.29 10.69 1.32
CA LYS A 84 -2.70 11.87 0.68
C LYS A 84 -1.72 11.43 -0.40
N ALA A 85 -1.84 12.03 -1.57
CA ALA A 85 -0.88 11.89 -2.66
C ALA A 85 -0.26 13.25 -2.95
N LYS A 86 1.08 13.31 -3.03
CA LYS A 86 1.81 14.51 -3.39
C LYS A 86 2.91 14.17 -4.40
N GLN A 87 3.02 14.96 -5.45
CA GLN A 87 4.17 14.92 -6.36
C GLN A 87 5.18 15.99 -5.94
N ILE A 88 6.45 15.59 -5.78
CA ILE A 88 7.57 16.49 -5.52
C ILE A 88 8.66 16.19 -6.56
N GLY A 89 8.77 17.02 -7.59
CA GLY A 89 9.67 16.79 -8.71
C GLY A 89 9.37 15.46 -9.41
N LYS A 90 10.35 14.54 -9.42
CA LYS A 90 10.22 13.18 -9.97
C LYS A 90 9.83 12.13 -8.93
N LYS A 91 9.33 12.54 -7.77
CA LYS A 91 8.89 11.62 -6.71
C LYS A 91 7.40 11.76 -6.47
N ILE A 92 6.74 10.64 -6.25
CA ILE A 92 5.37 10.56 -5.76
C ILE A 92 5.45 10.03 -4.33
N ILE A 93 4.83 10.77 -3.42
CA ILE A 93 4.69 10.39 -2.02
C ILE A 93 3.22 10.08 -1.78
N LEU A 94 2.95 8.87 -1.33
CA LEU A 94 1.65 8.42 -0.84
C LEU A 94 1.70 8.23 0.67
N GLN A 95 0.73 8.79 1.36
CA GLN A 95 0.57 8.64 2.80
C GLN A 95 -0.80 8.05 3.09
N PHE A 96 -0.81 6.90 3.76
CA PHE A 96 -2.01 6.20 4.19
C PHE A 96 -2.10 6.30 5.70
N PHE A 97 -3.15 6.95 6.20
CA PHE A 97 -3.37 7.16 7.62
C PHE A 97 -4.27 6.05 8.15
N LEU A 98 -3.72 5.18 9.00
CA LEU A 98 -4.46 4.16 9.73
C LEU A 98 -4.73 4.66 11.16
N SER A 99 -5.61 3.99 11.88
CA SER A 99 -5.79 4.26 13.31
C SER A 99 -4.46 4.06 14.04
N GLY A 100 -3.84 5.14 14.54
CA GLY A 100 -2.60 5.09 15.32
C GLY A 100 -1.28 5.04 14.54
N ASP A 101 -1.29 4.92 13.20
CA ASP A 101 -0.06 4.79 12.41
C ASP A 101 -0.22 5.37 10.99
N THR A 102 0.89 5.54 10.27
CA THR A 102 0.93 5.99 8.87
C THR A 102 1.88 5.12 8.05
N LEU A 103 1.39 4.59 6.93
CA LEU A 103 2.24 3.99 5.91
C LEU A 103 2.61 5.06 4.86
N ASN A 104 3.91 5.28 4.67
CA ASN A 104 4.43 6.18 3.65
C ASN A 104 5.08 5.37 2.54
N MET A 105 4.69 5.64 1.29
CA MET A 105 5.27 5.02 0.10
C MET A 105 5.83 6.09 -0.83
N GLU A 106 7.04 5.85 -1.34
CA GLU A 106 7.68 6.71 -2.31
C GLU A 106 7.90 5.95 -3.62
N TYR A 107 7.55 6.59 -4.73
CA TYR A 107 7.78 6.08 -6.08
C TYR A 107 8.51 7.12 -6.92
N ASN A 108 9.53 6.68 -7.66
CA ASN A 108 10.24 7.51 -8.62
C ASN A 108 9.53 7.48 -9.99
N LEU A 109 9.35 8.65 -10.59
CA LEU A 109 8.80 8.87 -11.94
C LEU A 109 9.88 8.73 -13.03
#